data_AF-A0A2T2X3W1-F1
#
_entry.id   AF-A0A2T2X3W1-F1
#
_cell.length_a   1.000
_cell.length_b   1.000
_cell.length_c   1.000
_cell.angle_alpha   90.00
_cell.angle_beta   90.00
_cell.angle_gamma   90.00
#
_symmetry.space_group_name_H-M   'P 1'
#
loop_
_entity.id
_entity.type
_entity.pdbx_description
1 polymer ?
#
loop_
_entity_poly.entity_id
_entity_poly.type
_entity_poly.pdbx_seq_one_letter_code
_entity_poly.pdbx_strand_id
1 'polypeptide(L)'
;MGKPQHPWIDLLKQDAPYSKKTIGRFRWAGIVTVLALGIGYWAIFRALSGRLSLFIVMGIELLGLLVMLGALGMAIKSRQDDIRQHQSQRDKLDK
;
A
#
# COMPACT_ATOMS: atom_id res chain seq x y z
N MET A 1 -3.92 -26.22 -14.10
CA MET A 1 -3.37 -24.96 -14.67
C MET A 1 -3.76 -23.82 -13.74
N GLY A 2 -2.83 -23.36 -12.90
CA GLY A 2 -3.10 -22.28 -11.93
C GLY A 2 -3.27 -20.95 -12.67
N LYS A 3 -4.36 -20.23 -12.38
CA LYS A 3 -4.62 -18.87 -12.90
C LYS A 3 -3.36 -18.01 -12.70
N PRO A 4 -3.02 -17.09 -13.63
CA PRO A 4 -1.90 -16.18 -13.45
C PRO A 4 -2.07 -15.46 -12.12
N GLN A 5 -1.22 -15.78 -11.15
CA GLN A 5 -1.12 -15.01 -9.92
C GLN A 5 -0.75 -13.61 -10.35
N HIS A 6 -1.49 -12.63 -9.84
CA HIS A 6 -1.33 -11.26 -10.31
C HIS A 6 0.15 -10.84 -10.26
N PRO A 7 0.65 -10.14 -11.30
CA PRO A 7 2.07 -9.83 -11.45
C PRO A 7 2.68 -9.04 -10.27
N TRP A 8 1.84 -8.43 -9.44
CA TRP A 8 2.27 -7.74 -8.21
C TRP A 8 2.54 -8.68 -7.01
N ILE A 9 1.90 -9.84 -6.95
CA ILE A 9 2.18 -10.86 -5.92
C ILE A 9 3.55 -11.49 -6.17
N ASP A 10 3.88 -11.74 -7.44
CA ASP A 10 5.16 -12.34 -7.81
C ASP A 10 6.35 -11.42 -7.49
N LEU A 11 6.15 -10.10 -7.54
CA LEU A 11 7.14 -9.10 -7.09
C LEU A 11 7.44 -9.17 -5.59
N LEU A 12 6.47 -9.60 -4.78
CA LEU A 12 6.67 -9.79 -3.34
C LEU A 12 7.40 -11.10 -3.03
N LYS A 13 7.37 -12.06 -3.96
CA LYS A 13 7.99 -13.39 -3.80
C LYS A 13 9.43 -13.47 -4.31
N GLN A 14 9.93 -12.44 -5.01
CA GLN A 14 11.31 -12.43 -5.49
C GLN A 14 12.32 -12.31 -4.35
N ASP A 15 13.43 -13.06 -4.43
CA ASP A 15 14.50 -13.12 -3.41
C ASP A 15 15.34 -11.84 -3.27
N ALA A 16 15.01 -10.75 -3.95
CA ALA A 16 15.69 -9.48 -3.76
C ALA A 16 15.51 -8.99 -2.31
N PRO A 17 16.59 -8.69 -1.55
CA PRO A 17 16.42 -8.20 -0.19
C PRO A 17 15.70 -6.84 -0.19
N TYR A 18 14.88 -6.62 0.82
CA TYR A 18 14.12 -5.38 0.95
C TYR A 18 15.03 -4.24 1.41
N SER A 19 15.02 -3.12 0.68
CA SER A 19 15.70 -1.91 1.13
C SER A 19 15.03 -1.35 2.39
N LYS A 20 15.82 -0.70 3.26
CA LYS A 20 15.31 0.07 4.41
C LYS A 20 14.22 1.07 3.99
N LYS A 21 14.33 1.63 2.78
CA LYS A 21 13.35 2.56 2.19
C LYS A 21 12.01 1.87 1.91
N THR A 22 12.05 0.68 1.33
CA THR A 22 10.87 -0.13 1.00
C THR A 22 10.17 -0.61 2.28
N ILE A 23 10.92 -1.10 3.26
CA ILE A 23 10.38 -1.47 4.57
C ILE A 23 9.69 -0.26 5.24
N GLY A 24 10.33 0.90 5.22
CA GLY A 24 9.75 2.14 5.75
C GLY A 24 8.43 2.52 5.08
N ARG A 25 8.36 2.40 3.75
CA ARG A 25 7.13 2.66 2.98
C ARG A 25 6.01 1.67 3.29
N PHE A 26 6.32 0.38 3.45
CA PHE A 26 5.32 -0.61 3.88
C PHE A 26 4.79 -0.33 5.29
N ARG A 27 5.67 0.05 6.23
CA ARG A 27 5.25 0.44 7.59
C ARG A 27 4.35 1.67 7.57
N TRP A 28 4.72 2.69 6.79
CA TRP A 28 3.88 3.88 6.60
C TRP A 28 2.53 3.53 5.97
N ALA A 29 2.49 2.67 4.95
CA ALA A 29 1.22 2.21 4.38
C ALA A 29 0.34 1.49 5.41
N GLY A 30 0.94 0.69 6.30
CA GLY A 30 0.24 0.08 7.43
C GLY A 30 -0.32 1.11 8.41
N ILE A 31 0.48 2.10 8.84
CA ILE A 31 0.04 3.18 9.74
C ILE A 31 -1.11 3.98 9.12
N VAL A 32 -0.96 4.38 7.86
CA VAL A 32 -1.97 5.13 7.10
C VAL A 32 -3.27 4.34 7.02
N THR A 33 -3.20 3.03 6.80
CA THR A 33 -4.37 2.16 6.76
C THR A 33 -5.09 2.11 8.11
N VAL A 34 -4.35 1.94 9.21
CA VAL A 34 -4.94 1.93 10.57
C VAL A 34 -5.58 3.28 10.88
N LEU A 35 -4.95 4.40 10.52
CA LEU A 35 -5.51 5.73 10.70
C LEU A 35 -6.77 5.94 9.86
N ALA A 36 -6.76 5.53 8.58
CA ALA A 36 -7.92 5.63 7.70
C ALA A 36 -9.11 4.84 8.25
N LEU A 37 -8.87 3.61 8.73
CA LEU A 37 -9.89 2.79 9.39
C LEU A 37 -10.42 3.47 10.66
N GLY A 38 -9.53 4.02 11.51
CA GLY A 38 -9.94 4.71 12.73
C GLY A 38 -10.82 5.94 12.46
N ILE A 39 -10.45 6.74 11.45
CA ILE A 39 -11.23 7.90 11.01
C ILE A 39 -12.57 7.47 10.43
N GLY A 40 -12.58 6.42 9.60
CA GLY A 40 -13.79 5.86 9.01
C GLY A 40 -14.79 5.38 10.06
N TYR A 41 -14.33 4.55 11.01
CA TYR A 41 -15.14 4.12 12.14
C TYR A 41 -15.71 5.29 12.96
N TRP A 42 -14.90 6.31 13.22
CA TRP A 42 -15.36 7.51 13.92
C TRP A 42 -16.42 8.29 13.12
N ALA A 43 -16.23 8.42 11.81
CA ALA A 43 -17.18 9.08 10.92
C ALA A 43 -18.52 8.34 10.88
N ILE A 44 -18.49 7.01 10.76
CA ILE A 44 -19.69 6.15 10.82
C ILE A 44 -20.40 6.32 12.16
N PHE A 45 -19.67 6.28 13.28
CA PHE A 45 -20.24 6.47 14.61
C PHE A 45 -20.92 7.84 14.77
N ARG A 46 -20.30 8.91 14.27
CA ARG A 46 -20.87 10.27 14.23
C ARG A 46 -22.13 10.35 13.37
N ALA A 47 -22.18 9.60 12.27
CA ALA A 47 -23.33 9.54 11.38
C ALA A 47 -24.52 8.82 12.01
N LEU A 48 -24.26 7.68 12.67
CA LEU A 48 -25.25 6.93 13.44
C LEU A 48 -25.80 7.76 14.61
N SER A 49 -24.98 8.66 15.17
CA SER A 49 -25.40 9.62 16.20
C SER A 49 -26.22 10.81 15.65
N GLY A 50 -26.53 10.83 14.35
CA GLY A 50 -27.25 11.92 13.67
C GLY A 50 -26.46 13.23 13.55
N ARG A 51 -25.17 13.24 13.92
CA ARG A 51 -24.32 14.44 13.93
C ARG A 51 -23.56 14.66 12.62
N LEU A 52 -23.63 13.71 11.69
CA LEU A 52 -22.90 13.75 10.43
C LEU A 52 -23.77 13.15 9.32
N SER A 53 -23.79 13.80 8.14
CA SER A 53 -24.52 13.29 6.98
C SER A 53 -23.84 12.04 6.42
N LEU A 54 -24.63 11.05 5.99
CA LEU A 54 -24.15 9.85 5.31
C LEU A 54 -23.32 10.19 4.05
N PHE A 55 -23.65 11.27 3.34
CA PHE A 55 -22.87 11.72 2.18
C PHE A 55 -21.45 12.16 2.57
N ILE A 56 -21.30 12.82 3.72
CA ILE A 56 -19.98 13.26 4.21
C ILE A 56 -19.14 12.05 4.60
N VAL A 57 -19.73 11.08 5.29
CA VAL A 57 -19.05 9.82 5.65
C VAL A 57 -18.57 9.09 4.41
N MET A 58 -19.44 8.97 3.40
CA MET A 58 -19.11 8.33 2.13
C MET A 58 -17.93 9.02 1.44
N GLY A 59 -17.89 10.36 1.46
CA GLY A 59 -16.75 11.13 0.96
C GLY A 59 -15.46 10.87 1.73
N ILE A 60 -15.52 10.80 3.06
CA ILE A 60 -14.36 10.49 3.93
C ILE A 60 -13.83 9.08 3.66
N GLU A 61 -14.71 8.09 3.58
CA GLU A 61 -14.36 6.70 3.28
C GLU A 61 -13.71 6.57 1.89
N LEU A 62 -14.29 7.24 0.89
CA LEU A 62 -13.72 7.24 -0.47
C LEU A 62 -12.32 7.87 -0.50
N LEU A 63 -12.14 8.98 0.20
CA LEU A 63 -10.83 9.63 0.32
C LEU A 63 -9.82 8.72 1.05
N GLY A 64 -10.25 8.06 2.12
CA GLY A 64 -9.44 7.08 2.86
C GLY A 64 -8.98 5.92 1.98
N LEU A 65 -9.87 5.37 1.16
CA LEU A 65 -9.55 4.32 0.19
C LEU A 65 -8.51 4.79 -0.84
N LEU A 66 -8.67 6.00 -1.40
CA LEU A 66 -7.71 6.56 -2.35
C LEU A 66 -6.33 6.72 -1.74
N VAL A 67 -6.27 7.20 -0.50
CA VAL A 67 -5.01 7.35 0.26
C VAL A 67 -4.35 5.99 0.51
N MET A 68 -5.12 4.98 0.90
CA MET A 68 -4.62 3.62 1.11
C MET A 68 -4.06 3.01 -0.19
N LEU A 69 -4.79 3.13 -1.30
CA LEU A 69 -4.36 2.65 -2.61
C LEU A 69 -3.09 3.37 -3.08
N GLY A 70 -2.99 4.69 -2.86
CA GLY A 70 -1.79 5.46 -3.18
C GLY A 70 -0.57 5.04 -2.36
N ALA A 71 -0.76 4.81 -1.05
CA ALA A 71 0.31 4.33 -0.17
C ALA A 71 0.79 2.93 -0.57
N LEU A 72 -0.13 2.02 -0.89
CA LEU A 72 0.20 0.68 -1.37
C LEU A 72 0.93 0.73 -2.72
N GLY A 73 0.44 1.54 -3.67
CA GLY A 73 1.09 1.74 -4.96
C GLY A 73 2.52 2.26 -4.83
N MET A 74 2.76 3.20 -3.91
CA MET A 74 4.12 3.68 -3.62
C MET A 74 5.01 2.60 -3.00
N ALA A 75 4.47 1.74 -2.12
CA ALA A 75 5.22 0.63 -1.54
C ALA A 75 5.60 -0.42 -2.59
N ILE A 76 4.67 -0.78 -3.49
CA ILE A 76 4.92 -1.70 -4.60
C ILE A 76 5.94 -1.12 -5.58
N LYS A 77 5.82 0.16 -5.94
CA LYS A 77 6.79 0.83 -6.80
C LYS A 77 8.20 0.82 -6.18
N SER A 78 8.30 1.05 -4.88
CA SER A 78 9.56 0.91 -4.14
C SER A 78 10.17 -0.48 -4.27
N ARG A 79 9.33 -1.53 -4.19
CA ARG A 79 9.77 -2.91 -4.34
C ARG A 79 10.29 -3.19 -5.74
N GLN A 80 9.63 -2.66 -6.78
CA GLN A 80 10.10 -2.77 -8.15
C GLN A 80 11.47 -2.10 -8.36
N ASP A 81 11.68 -0.93 -7.76
CA ASP A 81 12.94 -0.22 -7.83
C ASP A 81 14.08 -1.02 -7.17
N ASP A 82 13.83 -1.63 -6.00
CA ASP A 82 14.80 -2.50 -5.31
C ASP A 82 15.19 -3.73 -6.17
N ILE A 83 14.20 -4.36 -6.81
CA ILE A 83 14.42 -5.52 -7.70
C ILE A 83 15.31 -5.14 -8.88
N ARG A 84 15.01 -4.01 -9.54
CA ARG A 84 15.79 -3.51 -10.69
C ARG A 84 17.23 -3.17 -10.28
N GLN A 85 17.41 -2.57 -9.10
CA GLN A 85 18.74 -2.29 -8.58
C GLN A 85 19.53 -3.58 -8.31
N HIS A 86 18.91 -4.60 -7.76
CA HIS A 86 19.59 -5.89 -7.53
C HIS A 86 19.97 -6.63 -8.80
N GLN A 87 19.08 -6.67 -9.79
CA GLN A 87 19.37 -7.29 -11.09
C GLN A 87 20.54 -6.56 -11.78
N SER A 88 20.50 -5.23 -11.82
CA SER A 88 21.58 -4.45 -12.45
C SER A 88 22.94 -4.53 -11.74
N GLN A 89 22.97 -4.80 -10.44
CA GLN A 89 24.23 -5.07 -9.72
C GLN A 89 24.79 -6.46 -10.02
N ARG A 90 23.94 -7.50 -10.13
CA ARG A 90 24.39 -8.85 -10.51
C ARG A 90 25.00 -8.85 -11.92
N ASP A 91 24.31 -8.24 -12.89
CA ASP A 91 24.80 -8.17 -14.28
C ASP A 91 26.14 -7.42 -14.43
N LYS A 92 26.50 -6.57 -13.47
CA LYS A 92 27.80 -5.88 -13.42
C LYS A 92 28.90 -6.68 -12.73
N LEU A 93 28.55 -7.63 -11.87
CA LEU A 93 29.49 -8.54 -11.20
C LEU A 93 29.83 -9.74 -12.08
N ASP A 94 28.92 -10.13 -12.97
CA ASP A 94 29.09 -11.24 -13.91
C ASP A 94 29.83 -10.83 -15.22
N LYS A 95 30.24 -9.56 -15.35
CA LYS A 95 31.03 -9.01 -16.46
C LYS A 95 32.43 -8.62 -16.00
#